data_AF-A0A086D4X3-F1
#
_entry.id   AF-A0A086D4X3-F1
#
_cell.length_a   1.000
_cell.length_b   1.000
_cell.length_c   1.000
_cell.angle_alpha   90.00
_cell.angle_beta   90.00
_cell.angle_gamma   90.00
#
_symmetry.space_group_name_H-M   'P 1'
#
loop_
_entity.id
_entity.type
_entity.pdbx_description
1 polymer ?
#
loop_
_entity_poly.entity_id
_entity_poly.type
_entity_poly.pdbx_seq_one_letter_code
_entity_poly.pdbx_strand_id
1 'polypeptide(L)'
;MTALVCLFRHPNVLLVCHVRNVIDSAGIAVELRNMTLAGAAGELPMDQCEPQVWVARADHERARGLLREALEGPADVPADWVCPGCGERLDGAFDTCWQCATPRPPAAASP
;
A
#
# COMPACT_ATOMS: atom_id res chain seq x y z
N MET A 1 22.77 -19.52 -0.53
CA MET A 1 22.70 -18.18 -1.15
C MET A 1 21.25 -17.94 -1.53
N THR A 2 20.56 -17.04 -0.84
CA THR A 2 19.14 -16.77 -1.11
C THR A 2 19.05 -15.89 -2.35
N ALA A 3 18.40 -16.36 -3.41
CA ALA A 3 18.19 -15.56 -4.60
C ALA A 3 17.22 -14.42 -4.29
N LEU A 4 17.64 -13.18 -4.53
CA LEU A 4 16.81 -11.99 -4.36
C LEU A 4 16.09 -11.63 -5.66
N VAL A 5 14.90 -11.07 -5.52
CA VAL A 5 14.08 -10.58 -6.63
C VAL A 5 13.55 -9.17 -6.30
N CYS A 6 13.42 -8.33 -7.32
CA CYS A 6 12.87 -6.98 -7.18
C CYS A 6 11.36 -7.08 -6.96
N LEU A 7 10.89 -6.55 -5.84
CA LEU A 7 9.48 -6.49 -5.48
C LEU A 7 8.85 -5.17 -5.96
N PHE A 8 9.56 -4.06 -5.77
CA PHE A 8 9.04 -2.72 -6.02
C PHE A 8 10.17 -1.76 -6.42
N ARG A 9 9.88 -0.83 -7.34
CA ARG A 9 10.79 0.22 -7.80
C ARG A 9 10.00 1.50 -8.07
N HIS A 10 10.52 2.64 -7.62
CA HIS A 10 9.83 3.92 -7.83
C HIS A 10 10.79 5.11 -7.62
N PRO A 11 10.69 6.20 -8.39
CA PRO A 11 11.54 7.38 -8.22
C PRO A 11 11.30 8.11 -6.88
N ASN A 12 10.11 7.97 -6.30
CA ASN A 12 9.80 8.50 -4.98
C ASN A 12 10.39 7.61 -3.88
N VAL A 13 11.50 8.07 -3.28
CA VAL A 13 12.18 7.41 -2.16
C VAL A 13 11.25 7.17 -0.96
N LEU A 14 10.30 8.07 -0.70
CA LEU A 14 9.37 7.90 0.43
C LEU A 14 8.45 6.69 0.24
N LEU A 15 8.00 6.42 -0.99
CA LEU A 15 7.21 5.22 -1.29
C LEU A 15 8.05 3.96 -1.16
N VAL A 16 9.30 3.98 -1.60
CA VAL A 16 10.23 2.84 -1.46
C VAL A 16 10.52 2.56 0.02
N CYS A 17 10.73 3.59 0.83
CA CYS A 17 10.89 3.45 2.27
C CYS A 17 9.60 2.98 2.96
N HIS A 18 8.43 3.46 2.52
CA HIS A 18 7.15 2.98 3.03
C HIS A 18 6.97 1.48 2.76
N VAL A 19 7.18 1.04 1.52
CA VAL A 19 7.11 -0.38 1.15
C VAL A 19 8.11 -1.21 1.95
N ARG A 20 9.36 -0.74 2.11
CA ARG A 20 10.31 -1.42 3.00
C ARG A 20 9.72 -1.62 4.39
N ASN A 21 9.17 -0.58 5.00
CA ASN A 21 8.66 -0.65 6.37
C ASN A 21 7.50 -1.64 6.49
N VAL A 22 6.57 -1.63 5.54
CA VAL A 22 5.46 -2.59 5.48
C VAL A 22 5.99 -4.03 5.44
N ILE A 23 6.90 -4.33 4.51
CA ILE A 23 7.41 -5.69 4.32
C ILE A 23 8.28 -6.14 5.52
N ASP A 24 9.13 -5.26 6.04
CA ASP A 24 9.99 -5.52 7.20
C ASP A 24 9.16 -5.78 8.47
N SER A 25 8.09 -5.00 8.71
CA SER A 25 7.19 -5.20 9.84
C SER A 25 6.44 -6.54 9.81
N ALA A 26 6.25 -7.13 8.62
CA ALA A 26 5.69 -8.47 8.45
C ALA A 26 6.73 -9.60 8.66
N GLY A 27 7.97 -9.25 9.02
CA GLY A 27 9.06 -10.18 9.30
C GLY A 27 9.74 -10.73 8.03
N ILE A 28 9.58 -10.06 6.89
CA ILE A 28 10.25 -10.44 5.64
C ILE A 28 11.51 -9.59 5.50
N ALA A 29 12.67 -10.23 5.32
CA ALA A 29 13.93 -9.52 5.14
C ALA A 29 13.92 -8.72 3.82
N VAL A 30 14.24 -7.42 3.92
CA VAL A 30 14.27 -6.49 2.80
C VAL A 30 15.69 -5.99 2.54
N GLU A 31 16.08 -5.96 1.27
CA GLU A 31 17.27 -5.26 0.80
C GLU A 31 16.84 -4.05 -0.04
N LEU A 32 17.35 -2.86 0.32
CA LEU A 32 17.17 -1.66 -0.48
C LEU A 32 18.34 -1.50 -1.45
N ARG A 33 18.03 -1.19 -2.71
CA ARG A 33 19.03 -0.86 -3.74
C ARG A 33 18.78 0.51 -4.33
N ASN A 34 19.85 1.12 -4.86
CA ASN A 34 19.80 2.40 -5.57
C ASN A 34 19.20 3.57 -4.76
N MET A 35 19.47 3.61 -3.45
CA MET A 35 18.96 4.65 -2.54
C MET A 35 19.73 5.98 -2.60
N THR A 36 20.91 6.02 -3.22
CA THR A 36 21.90 7.10 -3.04
C THR A 36 22.11 7.99 -4.28
N LEU A 37 21.27 7.89 -5.32
CA LEU A 37 21.48 8.63 -6.57
C LEU A 37 20.82 10.02 -6.57
N ALA A 38 21.17 10.82 -5.57
CA ALA A 38 20.96 12.27 -5.61
C ALA A 38 22.27 12.94 -6.07
N GLY A 39 22.51 13.01 -7.38
CA GLY A 39 23.46 13.99 -7.95
C GLY A 39 24.71 13.51 -8.68
N ALA A 40 24.94 12.20 -8.88
CA ALA A 40 26.15 11.71 -9.58
C ALA A 40 25.89 11.05 -10.96
N ALA A 41 24.68 11.11 -11.49
CA ALA A 41 24.34 10.47 -12.76
C ALA A 41 24.16 11.50 -13.88
N GLY A 42 25.27 12.04 -14.37
CA GLY A 42 25.29 12.68 -15.69
C GLY A 42 25.20 11.66 -16.84
N GLU A 43 25.32 10.35 -16.56
CA GLU A 43 25.62 9.33 -17.58
C GLU A 43 24.82 8.02 -17.47
N LEU A 44 23.79 7.92 -16.61
CA LEU A 44 22.99 6.71 -16.48
C LEU A 44 21.51 6.93 -16.86
N PRO A 45 20.90 5.99 -17.61
CA PRO A 45 19.47 5.99 -17.86
C PRO A 45 18.66 6.00 -16.55
N MET A 46 17.63 6.85 -16.49
CA MET A 46 16.82 7.10 -15.29
C MET A 46 16.22 5.81 -14.69
N ASP A 47 15.93 4.82 -15.52
CA ASP A 47 15.40 3.52 -15.11
C ASP A 47 16.44 2.62 -14.41
N GLN A 48 17.74 2.91 -14.50
CA GLN A 48 18.76 2.15 -13.77
C GLN A 48 19.07 2.75 -12.40
N CYS A 49 18.53 3.94 -12.11
CA CYS A 49 18.84 4.70 -10.90
C CYS A 49 17.70 4.72 -9.87
N GLU A 50 16.54 4.16 -10.21
CA GLU A 50 15.39 4.18 -9.31
C GLU A 50 15.66 3.35 -8.04
N PRO A 51 15.32 3.91 -6.87
CA PRO A 51 15.29 3.18 -5.62
C PRO A 51 14.40 1.93 -5.70
N GLN A 52 14.85 0.85 -5.09
CA GLN A 52 14.24 -0.48 -5.22
C GLN A 52 14.16 -1.23 -3.88
N VAL A 53 13.12 -2.03 -3.76
CA VAL A 53 12.89 -3.01 -2.69
C VAL A 53 13.09 -4.41 -3.24
N TRP A 54 13.98 -5.17 -2.62
CA TRP A 54 14.30 -6.55 -2.97
C TRP A 54 14.00 -7.49 -1.80
N VAL A 55 13.47 -8.67 -2.11
CA VAL A 55 13.14 -9.72 -1.14
C VAL A 55 13.67 -11.06 -1.61
N ALA A 56 13.76 -12.04 -0.70
CA ALA A 56 14.04 -13.42 -1.07
C ALA A 56 12.97 -13.93 -2.04
N ARG A 57 13.38 -14.68 -3.07
CA ARG A 57 12.47 -15.29 -4.04
C ARG A 57 11.39 -16.15 -3.37
N ALA A 58 11.72 -16.79 -2.25
CA ALA A 58 10.77 -17.58 -1.45
C ALA A 58 9.64 -16.73 -0.84
N ASP A 59 9.92 -15.47 -0.50
CA ASP A 59 8.95 -14.57 0.14
C ASP A 59 8.22 -13.67 -0.86
N HIS A 60 8.58 -13.73 -2.14
CA HIS A 60 8.10 -12.80 -3.17
C HIS A 60 6.58 -12.73 -3.28
N GLU A 61 5.89 -13.87 -3.31
CA GLU A 61 4.41 -13.88 -3.42
C GLU A 61 3.73 -13.30 -2.18
N ARG A 62 4.25 -13.62 -0.99
CA ARG A 62 3.73 -13.07 0.27
C ARG A 62 3.97 -11.56 0.34
N ALA A 63 5.18 -11.11 -0.02
CA ALA A 63 5.53 -9.69 -0.04
C ALA A 63 4.71 -8.92 -1.09
N ARG A 64 4.39 -9.53 -2.24
CA ARG A 64 3.52 -8.94 -3.26
C ARG A 64 2.09 -8.75 -2.77
N GLY A 65 1.56 -9.67 -1.96
CA GLY A 65 0.26 -9.50 -1.31
C GLY A 65 0.23 -8.28 -0.39
N LEU A 66 1.22 -8.16 0.50
CA LEU A 66 1.35 -7.03 1.42
C LEU A 66 1.56 -5.69 0.70
N LEU A 67 2.36 -5.69 -0.37
CA LEU A 67 2.55 -4.50 -1.20
C LEU A 67 1.24 -4.01 -1.80
N ARG A 68 0.41 -4.93 -2.30
CA ARG A 68 -0.89 -4.60 -2.88
C ARG A 68 -1.79 -3.93 -1.85
N GLU A 69 -1.95 -4.55 -0.68
CA GLU A 69 -2.76 -4.04 0.42
C GLU A 69 -2.29 -2.65 0.89
N ALA A 70 -0.96 -2.43 0.95
CA ALA A 70 -0.40 -1.15 1.38
C ALA A 70 -0.57 -0.01 0.35
N LEU A 71 -0.54 -0.31 -0.95
CA LEU A 71 -0.66 0.72 -2.00
C LEU A 71 -2.10 0.97 -2.45
N GLU A 72 -2.93 -0.07 -2.50
CA GLU A 72 -4.30 0.01 -3.01
C GLU A 72 -5.33 0.21 -1.88
N GLY A 73 -4.92 0.06 -0.62
CA GLY A 73 -5.82 0.08 0.53
C GLY A 73 -6.52 -1.27 0.73
N PRO A 74 -7.41 -1.38 1.73
CA PRO A 74 -8.18 -2.59 1.97
C PRO A 74 -9.00 -2.95 0.73
N ALA A 75 -8.89 -4.20 0.25
CA ALA A 75 -9.63 -4.66 -0.93
C ALA A 75 -11.16 -4.57 -0.74
N ASP A 76 -11.63 -4.60 0.51
CA ASP A 76 -13.04 -4.48 0.89
C ASP A 76 -13.35 -3.06 1.40
N VAL A 77 -13.23 -2.05 0.54
CA VAL A 77 -13.86 -0.76 0.84
C VAL A 77 -15.37 -1.01 0.87
N PRO A 78 -16.05 -0.77 2.01
CA PRO A 78 -17.48 -0.99 2.07
C PRO A 78 -18.21 -0.13 1.02
N ALA A 79 -19.39 -0.56 0.58
CA ALA A 79 -20.19 0.28 -0.33
C ALA A 79 -20.62 1.58 0.35
N ASP A 80 -20.80 2.62 -0.47
CA ASP A 80 -21.46 3.87 -0.07
C ASP A 80 -22.82 3.62 0.57
N TRP A 81 -23.21 4.49 1.51
CA TRP A 81 -24.47 4.39 2.23
C TRP A 81 -25.15 5.74 2.38
N VAL A 82 -26.47 5.72 2.55
CA VAL A 82 -27.25 6.92 2.80
C VAL A 82 -27.60 6.98 4.28
N CYS A 83 -27.30 8.11 4.91
CA CYS A 83 -27.58 8.30 6.33
C CYS A 83 -29.09 8.25 6.60
N PRO A 84 -29.57 7.36 7.50
CA PRO A 84 -30.98 7.28 7.83
C PRO A 84 -31.46 8.47 8.70
N GLY A 85 -30.54 9.22 9.31
CA GLY A 85 -30.85 10.37 10.15
C GLY A 85 -31.04 11.68 9.37
N CYS A 86 -30.22 11.95 8.35
CA CYS A 86 -30.25 13.22 7.62
C CYS A 86 -30.30 13.09 6.09
N GLY A 87 -30.24 11.88 5.52
CA GLY A 87 -30.31 11.63 4.07
C GLY A 87 -29.01 11.88 3.30
N GLU A 88 -27.91 12.19 3.99
CA GLU A 88 -26.60 12.44 3.35
C GLU A 88 -26.02 11.17 2.72
N ARG A 89 -25.33 11.30 1.57
CA ARG A 89 -24.64 10.16 0.93
C ARG A 89 -23.19 10.12 1.40
N LEU A 90 -22.80 9.01 2.01
CA LEU A 90 -21.46 8.81 2.55
C LEU A 90 -20.72 7.72 1.80
N ASP A 91 -19.42 7.94 1.60
CA ASP A 91 -18.48 6.91 1.16
C ASP A 91 -18.43 5.77 2.20
N GLY A 92 -18.28 4.54 1.74
CA GLY A 92 -18.28 3.39 2.64
C GLY A 92 -17.09 3.30 3.58
N ALA A 93 -16.05 4.12 3.41
CA ALA A 93 -14.99 4.31 4.39
C ALA A 93 -15.47 4.90 5.74
N PHE A 94 -16.65 5.53 5.78
CA PHE A 94 -17.21 6.10 7.02
C PHE A 94 -18.10 5.12 7.76
N ASP A 95 -17.82 4.92 9.05
CA ASP A 95 -18.66 4.18 10.00
C ASP A 95 -19.74 5.07 10.66
N THR A 96 -19.59 6.40 10.58
CA THR A 96 -20.49 7.37 11.21
C THR A 96 -20.76 8.55 10.28
N CYS A 97 -21.99 9.07 10.28
CA CYS A 97 -22.38 10.21 9.45
C CYS A 97 -21.64 11.49 9.87
N TRP A 98 -20.85 12.08 8.98
CA TRP A 98 -20.12 13.31 9.25
C TRP A 98 -21.02 14.53 9.54
N GLN A 99 -22.26 14.54 9.02
CA GLN A 99 -23.18 15.67 9.18
C GLN A 99 -24.05 15.60 10.44
N CYS A 100 -24.53 14.42 10.84
CA CYS A 100 -25.45 14.28 11.98
C CYS A 100 -25.00 13.25 13.03
N ALA A 101 -23.78 12.69 12.89
CA ALA A 101 -23.21 11.68 13.77
C ALA A 101 -24.04 10.38 13.92
N THR A 102 -25.01 10.14 13.04
CA THR A 102 -25.76 8.87 13.03
C THR A 102 -24.82 7.73 12.59
N PRO A 103 -24.70 6.63 13.35
CA PRO A 103 -23.84 5.51 12.97
C PRO A 103 -24.38 4.79 11.74
N ARG A 104 -23.47 4.16 10.98
CA ARG A 104 -23.82 3.35 9.83
C ARG A 104 -24.69 2.18 10.28
N PRO A 105 -25.85 1.93 9.62
CA PRO A 105 -26.64 0.75 9.91
C PRO A 105 -25.85 -0.51 9.53
N PRO A 106 -25.93 -1.59 10.33
CA PRO A 106 -25.31 -2.86 9.96
C PRO A 106 -25.83 -3.30 8.59
N ALA A 107 -24.94 -3.83 7.74
CA ALA A 107 -25.35 -4.42 6.48
C ALA A 107 -26.41 -5.48 6.80
N ALA A 108 -27.66 -5.25 6.39
CA ALA A 108 -28.72 -6.21 6.62
C ALA A 108 -28.26 -7.53 5.99
N ALA A 109 -28.09 -8.57 6.82
CA ALA A 109 -27.95 -9.92 6.32
C ALA A 109 -29.23 -10.22 5.55
N SER A 110 -29.16 -10.21 4.21
CA SER A 110 -30.26 -10.71 3.40
C SER A 110 -30.51 -12.17 3.83
N PRO A 111 -31.77 -12.56 4.07
CA PRO A 111 -32.11 -13.95 4.33
C PRO A 111 -31.82 -14.85 3.11
#